data_AF-A0A7C7GTP3-F1
#
_entry.id   AF-A0A7C7GTP3-F1
#
_cell.length_a   1.000
_cell.length_b   1.000
_cell.length_c   1.000
_cell.angle_alpha   90.00
_cell.angle_beta   90.00
_cell.angle_gamma   90.00
#
_symmetry.space_group_name_H-M   'P 1'
#
loop_
_entity.id
_entity.type
_entity.pdbx_description
1 polymer ?
#
loop_
_entity_poly.entity_id
_entity_poly.type
_entity_poly.pdbx_seq_one_letter_code
_entity_poly.pdbx_strand_id
1 'polypeptide(L)'
;MSDNKFYFRCKDQPNSDEIERFVMAQGEELIIRGSQELTILSYSPFNEMIIGSSSSVEIIFEIETSNGAEEGKAVCAIKNSLSGGQYIPMFETDYYTHSQNLEMVAGNYVYDIRCVDAGGNLAEAQTSFSVFVDQNRPQVTSAYHDVDVLKLVTNEDAECSYSKNNCNFPFDEGIEMGQVNIEKRRDHYAPWEPNVVYYIKCKDDFGNQPSPNACSLIASATNL
;
A
#
# COMPACT_ATOMS: atom_id res chain seq x y z
N MET A 1 1.66 -37.70 11.84
CA MET A 1 2.15 -37.14 13.13
C MET A 1 1.67 -38.08 14.24
N SER A 2 2.54 -38.47 15.17
CA SER A 2 2.17 -39.32 16.31
C SER A 2 1.89 -38.46 17.54
N ASP A 3 0.73 -38.64 18.15
CA ASP A 3 0.37 -37.93 19.38
C ASP A 3 1.11 -38.53 20.58
N ASN A 4 1.92 -37.71 21.28
CA ASN A 4 2.51 -38.11 22.55
C ASN A 4 1.52 -37.78 23.66
N LYS A 5 0.84 -38.82 24.14
CA LYS A 5 -0.19 -38.69 25.18
C LYS A 5 0.41 -38.89 26.55
N PHE A 6 0.36 -37.86 27.37
CA PHE A 6 0.71 -37.89 28.78
C PHE A 6 -0.58 -37.84 29.60
N TYR A 7 -0.59 -38.52 30.74
CA TYR A 7 -1.74 -38.48 31.65
C TYR A 7 -1.26 -37.97 32.99
N PHE A 8 -1.87 -36.89 33.48
CA PHE A 8 -1.54 -36.28 34.75
C PHE A 8 -2.60 -36.63 35.78
N ARG A 9 -2.14 -37.10 36.95
CA ARG A 9 -2.96 -37.30 38.14
C ARG A 9 -2.34 -36.53 39.27
N CYS A 10 -3.16 -35.79 40.01
CA CYS A 10 -2.74 -35.03 41.18
C CYS A 10 -3.54 -35.49 42.38
N LYS A 11 -2.99 -35.22 43.56
CA LYS A 11 -3.75 -35.15 44.81
C LYS A 11 -4.13 -33.70 45.06
N ASP A 12 -5.35 -33.43 45.50
CA ASP A 12 -5.76 -32.08 45.90
C ASP A 12 -5.01 -31.63 47.18
N GLN A 13 -5.27 -30.38 47.60
CA GLN A 13 -4.77 -29.81 48.86
C GLN A 13 -3.24 -29.99 49.10
N PRO A 14 -2.38 -29.29 48.34
CA PRO A 14 -0.94 -29.53 48.31
C PRO A 14 -0.23 -29.32 49.66
N ASN A 15 -0.85 -28.62 50.62
CA ASN A 15 -0.28 -28.32 51.93
C ASN A 15 -0.92 -29.12 53.08
N SER A 16 -1.88 -30.01 52.81
CA SER A 16 -2.52 -30.85 53.83
C SER A 16 -1.74 -32.15 54.05
N ASP A 17 -1.99 -32.81 55.18
CA ASP A 17 -1.40 -34.11 55.48
C ASP A 17 -1.82 -35.17 54.43
N GLU A 18 -0.92 -36.08 54.08
CA GLU A 18 -1.07 -37.01 52.94
C GLU A 18 -2.33 -37.89 52.99
N ILE A 19 -2.87 -38.15 54.18
CA ILE A 19 -4.06 -38.97 54.41
C ILE A 19 -5.35 -38.21 54.06
N GLU A 20 -5.32 -36.88 54.13
CA GLU A 20 -6.49 -36.02 53.89
C GLU A 20 -6.64 -35.63 52.40
N ARG A 21 -5.62 -35.92 51.59
CA ARG A 21 -5.58 -35.54 50.18
C ARG A 21 -6.28 -36.56 49.30
N PHE A 22 -7.23 -36.09 48.50
CA PHE A 22 -7.98 -36.88 47.53
C PHE A 22 -7.21 -37.02 46.21
N VAL A 23 -7.05 -38.27 45.76
CA VAL A 23 -6.42 -38.59 44.47
C VAL A 23 -7.44 -38.42 43.35
N MET A 24 -7.07 -37.75 42.26
CA MET A 24 -7.89 -37.68 41.05
C MET A 24 -8.29 -39.08 40.57
N ALA A 25 -9.59 -39.34 40.44
CA ALA A 25 -10.12 -40.64 40.01
C ALA A 25 -9.81 -40.95 38.54
N GLN A 26 -9.88 -39.93 37.69
CA GLN A 26 -9.51 -39.97 36.28
C GLN A 26 -8.33 -39.01 36.06
N GLY A 27 -7.35 -39.39 35.24
CA GLY A 27 -6.24 -38.51 34.87
C GLY A 27 -6.64 -37.57 33.73
N GLU A 28 -6.06 -36.38 33.72
CA GLU A 28 -6.17 -35.42 32.63
C GLU A 28 -5.20 -35.80 31.51
N GLU A 29 -5.68 -35.85 30.27
CA GLU A 29 -4.85 -36.11 29.10
C GLU A 29 -4.19 -34.82 28.62
N LEU A 30 -2.87 -34.84 28.51
CA LEU A 30 -2.09 -33.82 27.79
C LEU A 30 -1.56 -34.45 26.51
N ILE A 31 -1.97 -33.90 25.37
CA ILE A 31 -1.45 -34.32 24.07
C ILE A 31 -0.34 -33.34 23.66
N ILE A 32 0.89 -33.85 23.54
CA ILE A 32 2.01 -33.09 22.98
C ILE A 32 2.18 -33.50 21.52
N ARG A 33 2.11 -32.51 20.64
CA ARG A 33 2.36 -32.66 19.20
C ARG A 33 3.63 -31.92 18.83
N GLY A 34 4.57 -32.62 18.22
CA GLY A 34 5.71 -31.95 17.59
C GLY A 34 5.27 -31.28 16.30
N SER A 35 5.69 -30.05 16.09
CA SER A 35 5.54 -29.30 14.84
C SER A 35 6.89 -29.15 14.15
N GLN A 36 6.86 -28.78 12.87
CA GLN A 36 8.04 -28.24 12.19
C GLN A 36 8.21 -26.77 12.58
N GLU A 37 9.31 -26.14 12.17
CA GLU A 37 9.50 -24.69 12.32
C GLU A 37 8.45 -23.92 11.49
N LEU A 38 7.95 -22.80 12.01
CA LEU A 38 7.07 -21.88 11.27
C LEU A 38 7.91 -21.08 10.26
N THR A 39 7.40 -20.85 9.06
CA THR A 39 8.11 -20.11 8.01
C THR A 39 7.23 -18.98 7.49
N ILE A 40 7.81 -17.80 7.23
CA ILE A 40 7.16 -16.75 6.45
C ILE A 40 7.53 -16.98 4.98
N LEU A 41 6.54 -17.22 4.13
CA LEU A 41 6.72 -17.50 2.70
C LEU A 41 6.86 -16.22 1.89
N SER A 42 6.01 -15.24 2.16
CA SER A 42 5.94 -13.99 1.44
C SER A 42 5.49 -12.87 2.37
N TYR A 43 5.89 -11.64 2.02
CA TYR A 43 5.42 -10.44 2.68
C TYR A 43 5.47 -9.25 1.71
N SER A 44 4.47 -8.40 1.77
CA SER A 44 4.37 -7.15 1.05
C SER A 44 3.99 -6.02 2.03
N PRO A 45 4.34 -4.76 1.71
CA PRO A 45 5.22 -4.33 0.62
C PRO A 45 6.68 -4.74 0.85
N PHE A 46 7.55 -4.78 -0.19
CA PHE A 46 9.00 -5.04 -0.04
C PHE A 46 9.85 -4.42 -1.16
N ASN A 47 10.81 -3.57 -0.78
CA ASN A 47 11.77 -2.89 -1.66
C ASN A 47 11.13 -2.15 -2.83
N GLU A 48 9.99 -1.52 -2.57
CA GLU A 48 9.24 -0.77 -3.57
C GLU A 48 8.99 0.68 -3.15
N MET A 49 8.59 1.48 -4.14
CA MET A 49 8.10 2.84 -3.97
C MET A 49 6.62 2.86 -4.28
N ILE A 50 5.83 3.23 -3.29
CA ILE A 50 4.38 3.35 -3.40
C ILE A 50 4.07 4.83 -3.57
N ILE A 51 3.29 5.18 -4.60
CA ILE A 51 3.00 6.56 -4.95
C ILE A 51 1.51 6.84 -4.78
N GLY A 52 1.17 7.99 -4.18
CA GLY A 52 -0.21 8.50 -4.12
C GLY A 52 -0.30 10.00 -4.31
N SER A 53 -1.52 10.53 -4.46
CA SER A 53 -1.78 11.98 -4.62
C SER A 53 -2.32 12.71 -3.39
N SER A 54 -2.70 11.97 -2.36
CA SER A 54 -3.24 12.52 -1.12
C SER A 54 -2.16 12.72 -0.06
N SER A 55 -2.47 13.50 1.00
CA SER A 55 -1.54 13.71 2.13
C SER A 55 -1.12 12.43 2.84
N SER A 56 -1.92 11.37 2.74
CA SER A 56 -1.60 10.01 3.16
C SER A 56 -1.95 9.02 2.05
N VAL A 57 -1.31 7.87 2.06
CA VAL A 57 -1.52 6.76 1.13
C VAL A 57 -1.88 5.53 1.96
N GLU A 58 -2.95 4.84 1.55
CA GLU A 58 -3.32 3.55 2.16
C GLU A 58 -2.35 2.46 1.70
N ILE A 59 -1.70 1.82 2.65
CA ILE A 59 -0.79 0.69 2.44
C ILE A 59 -1.38 -0.54 3.11
N ILE A 60 -1.39 -1.67 2.39
CA ILE A 60 -1.82 -2.96 2.90
C ILE A 60 -0.59 -3.83 3.08
N PHE A 61 -0.31 -4.24 4.31
CA PHE A 61 0.67 -5.28 4.59
C PHE A 61 -0.01 -6.63 4.40
N GLU A 62 0.58 -7.50 3.60
CA GLU A 62 0.14 -8.88 3.44
C GLU A 62 1.29 -9.82 3.79
N ILE A 63 1.00 -10.87 4.55
CA ILE A 63 2.00 -11.85 4.99
C ILE A 63 1.40 -13.24 4.83
N GLU A 64 2.20 -14.17 4.34
CA GLU A 64 1.83 -15.58 4.22
C GLU A 64 2.79 -16.45 5.01
N THR A 65 2.25 -17.39 5.78
CA THR A 65 3.00 -18.33 6.61
C THR A 65 2.73 -19.78 6.23
N SER A 66 3.71 -20.64 6.50
CA SER A 66 3.63 -22.08 6.27
C SER A 66 4.35 -22.87 7.35
N ASN A 67 4.16 -24.20 7.36
CA ASN A 67 4.77 -25.10 8.34
C ASN A 67 4.35 -24.76 9.78
N GLY A 68 5.14 -25.06 10.80
CA GLY A 68 4.67 -24.81 12.17
C GLY A 68 3.55 -25.75 12.64
N ALA A 69 2.97 -25.42 13.77
CA ALA A 69 1.75 -26.02 14.28
C ALA A 69 0.56 -25.60 13.39
N GLU A 70 -0.35 -26.54 13.11
CA GLU A 70 -1.54 -26.27 12.29
C GLU A 70 -1.22 -25.74 10.88
N GLU A 71 -0.09 -26.18 10.29
CA GLU A 71 0.23 -26.02 8.87
C GLU A 71 0.22 -24.56 8.35
N GLY A 72 0.81 -23.65 9.12
CA GLY A 72 1.05 -22.26 8.76
C GLY A 72 0.21 -21.30 9.57
N LYS A 73 -0.80 -21.80 10.29
CA LYS A 73 -1.65 -20.96 11.12
C LYS A 73 -0.86 -20.28 12.24
N ALA A 74 -0.84 -18.96 12.23
CA ALA A 74 -0.09 -18.16 13.19
C ALA A 74 -0.77 -16.82 13.53
N VAL A 75 -0.33 -16.21 14.63
CA VAL A 75 -0.63 -14.81 14.95
C VAL A 75 0.58 -13.97 14.62
N CYS A 76 0.42 -13.05 13.68
CA CYS A 76 1.44 -12.12 13.22
C CYS A 76 1.23 -10.71 13.76
N ALA A 77 2.34 -10.04 14.01
CA ALA A 77 2.41 -8.68 14.50
C ALA A 77 3.53 -7.93 13.77
N ILE A 78 3.32 -6.63 13.59
CA ILE A 78 4.29 -5.73 12.95
C ILE A 78 4.74 -4.64 13.92
N LYS A 79 5.95 -4.14 13.72
CA LYS A 79 6.51 -3.04 14.51
C LYS A 79 7.31 -2.14 13.58
N ASN A 80 7.02 -0.84 13.59
CA ASN A 80 7.86 0.14 12.91
C ASN A 80 9.23 0.20 13.61
N SER A 81 10.27 -0.23 12.92
CA SER A 81 11.62 -0.38 13.48
C SER A 81 12.28 0.97 13.77
N LEU A 82 11.83 2.05 13.10
CA LEU A 82 12.38 3.39 13.25
C LEU A 82 11.78 4.17 14.42
N SER A 83 10.56 3.84 14.85
CA SER A 83 9.87 4.56 15.94
C SER A 83 10.12 3.95 17.33
N GLY A 84 10.82 2.82 17.43
CA GLY A 84 11.11 2.15 18.70
C GLY A 84 9.88 1.62 19.44
N GLY A 85 8.77 1.44 18.73
CA GLY A 85 7.49 1.00 19.29
C GLY A 85 7.45 -0.47 19.71
N GLN A 86 6.26 -0.92 20.13
CA GLN A 86 5.99 -2.34 20.40
C GLN A 86 5.43 -3.03 19.14
N TYR A 87 5.48 -4.36 19.12
CA TYR A 87 4.75 -5.14 18.13
C TYR A 87 3.25 -4.98 18.34
N ILE A 88 2.55 -4.68 17.26
CA ILE A 88 1.10 -4.55 17.22
C ILE A 88 0.57 -5.75 16.43
N PRO A 89 -0.33 -6.56 16.99
CA PRO A 89 -0.99 -7.64 16.25
C PRO A 89 -1.67 -7.08 15.00
N MET A 90 -1.55 -7.81 13.89
CA MET A 90 -2.24 -7.46 12.64
C MET A 90 -3.75 -7.64 12.80
N PHE A 91 -4.52 -6.86 12.04
CA PHE A 91 -5.97 -6.89 12.07
C PHE A 91 -6.54 -8.24 11.64
N GLU A 92 -6.13 -8.73 10.46
CA GLU A 92 -6.43 -10.09 10.02
C GLU A 92 -5.24 -10.99 10.36
N THR A 93 -5.43 -11.92 11.29
CA THR A 93 -4.39 -12.86 11.74
C THR A 93 -5.02 -14.09 12.38
N ASP A 94 -4.24 -14.99 13.00
CA ASP A 94 -4.69 -16.33 13.43
C ASP A 94 -5.12 -17.23 12.25
N TYR A 95 -4.39 -17.10 11.14
CA TYR A 95 -4.61 -17.83 9.90
C TYR A 95 -3.27 -18.10 9.18
N TYR A 96 -3.27 -18.59 7.95
CA TYR A 96 -2.05 -18.76 7.14
C TYR A 96 -1.75 -17.52 6.25
N THR A 97 -2.71 -16.60 6.15
CA THR A 97 -2.54 -15.27 5.57
C THR A 97 -2.89 -14.20 6.60
N HIS A 98 -2.20 -13.07 6.55
CA HIS A 98 -2.36 -11.98 7.50
C HIS A 98 -2.41 -10.64 6.77
N SER A 99 -3.23 -9.72 7.26
CA SER A 99 -3.38 -8.41 6.64
C SER A 99 -3.50 -7.27 7.65
N GLN A 100 -2.89 -6.13 7.32
CA GLN A 100 -2.96 -4.89 8.11
C GLN A 100 -2.93 -3.66 7.19
N ASN A 101 -4.00 -2.88 7.21
CA ASN A 101 -4.08 -1.60 6.51
C ASN A 101 -3.51 -0.47 7.38
N LEU A 102 -2.72 0.42 6.78
CA LEU A 102 -2.15 1.60 7.43
C LEU A 102 -2.22 2.82 6.49
N GLU A 103 -2.56 3.97 7.06
CA GLU A 103 -2.46 5.27 6.40
C GLU A 103 -1.07 5.86 6.63
N MET A 104 -0.32 6.08 5.55
CA MET A 104 1.10 6.45 5.62
C MET A 104 1.37 7.75 4.86
N VAL A 105 2.16 8.63 5.46
CA VAL A 105 2.62 9.86 4.79
C VAL A 105 3.86 9.58 3.94
N ALA A 106 4.30 10.55 3.14
CA ALA A 106 5.55 10.44 2.42
C ALA A 106 6.72 10.17 3.37
N GLY A 107 7.56 9.18 3.05
CA GLY A 107 8.68 8.78 3.91
C GLY A 107 9.24 7.41 3.57
N ASN A 108 10.32 7.05 4.26
CA ASN A 108 10.91 5.72 4.20
C ASN A 108 10.52 4.94 5.45
N TYR A 109 10.17 3.68 5.27
CA TYR A 109 9.65 2.84 6.33
C TYR A 109 10.42 1.53 6.41
N VAL A 110 10.65 1.08 7.64
CA VAL A 110 11.19 -0.24 7.96
C VAL A 110 10.30 -0.85 9.03
N TYR A 111 9.80 -2.05 8.77
CA TYR A 111 8.94 -2.78 9.69
C TYR A 111 9.53 -4.16 9.98
N ASP A 112 9.60 -4.49 11.26
CA ASP A 112 9.87 -5.84 11.72
C ASP A 112 8.54 -6.61 11.76
N ILE A 113 8.56 -7.83 11.23
CA ILE A 113 7.46 -8.79 11.21
C ILE A 113 7.79 -9.90 12.20
N ARG A 114 6.78 -10.31 12.97
CA ARG A 114 6.87 -11.45 13.89
C ARG A 114 5.61 -12.28 13.82
N CYS A 115 5.74 -13.59 13.64
CA CYS A 115 4.64 -14.55 13.63
C CYS A 115 4.90 -15.66 14.63
N VAL A 116 3.86 -16.04 15.40
CA VAL A 116 3.92 -17.10 16.40
C VAL A 116 2.77 -18.07 16.19
N ASP A 117 3.06 -19.36 16.07
CA ASP A 117 2.03 -20.41 15.93
C ASP A 117 1.56 -20.96 17.29
N ALA A 118 0.57 -21.86 17.25
CA ALA A 118 0.02 -22.50 18.46
C ALA A 118 1.03 -23.39 19.21
N GLY A 119 2.10 -23.84 18.54
CA GLY A 119 3.20 -24.60 19.13
C GLY A 119 4.28 -23.71 19.76
N GLY A 120 4.17 -22.38 19.60
CA GLY A 120 5.15 -21.42 20.06
C GLY A 120 6.36 -21.26 19.14
N ASN A 121 6.31 -21.78 17.91
CA ASN A 121 7.36 -21.52 16.94
C ASN A 121 7.30 -20.05 16.51
N LEU A 122 8.48 -19.45 16.36
CA LEU A 122 8.66 -18.05 16.03
C LEU A 122 9.25 -17.93 14.62
N ALA A 123 8.60 -17.15 13.77
CA ALA A 123 9.15 -16.70 12.49
C ALA A 123 9.27 -15.17 12.50
N GLU A 124 10.41 -14.64 12.04
CA GLU A 124 10.67 -13.21 11.97
C GLU A 124 11.18 -12.82 10.58
N ALA A 125 10.77 -11.64 10.12
CA ALA A 125 11.22 -11.04 8.88
C ALA A 125 11.30 -9.51 9.04
N GLN A 126 11.89 -8.83 8.07
CA GLN A 126 11.90 -7.37 8.02
C GLN A 126 11.57 -6.93 6.61
N THR A 127 10.74 -5.90 6.50
CA THR A 127 10.46 -5.24 5.23
C THR A 127 10.81 -3.77 5.26
N SER A 128 11.17 -3.24 4.10
CA SER A 128 11.39 -1.81 3.87
C SER A 128 10.76 -1.36 2.56
N PHE A 129 10.19 -0.17 2.57
CA PHE A 129 9.58 0.46 1.40
C PHE A 129 9.58 1.98 1.57
N SER A 130 9.30 2.68 0.49
CA SER A 130 9.17 4.13 0.48
C SER A 130 7.77 4.53 0.03
N VAL A 131 7.23 5.58 0.63
CA VAL A 131 6.00 6.23 0.22
C VAL A 131 6.38 7.59 -0.36
N PHE A 132 5.98 7.81 -1.61
CA PHE A 132 6.09 9.11 -2.27
C PHE A 132 4.68 9.67 -2.47
N VAL A 133 4.54 10.97 -2.27
CA VAL A 133 3.28 11.67 -2.53
C VAL A 133 3.54 12.75 -3.56
N ASP A 134 2.82 12.69 -4.67
CA ASP A 134 2.78 13.77 -5.64
C ASP A 134 1.50 14.59 -5.51
N GLN A 135 1.63 15.84 -5.09
CA GLN A 135 0.49 16.77 -5.00
C GLN A 135 0.58 17.88 -6.05
N ASN A 136 1.60 17.84 -6.91
CA ASN A 136 1.83 18.89 -7.88
C ASN A 136 1.05 18.54 -9.15
N ARG A 137 0.34 19.55 -9.67
CA ARG A 137 -0.24 19.42 -11.01
C ARG A 137 0.84 19.63 -12.07
N PRO A 138 0.67 19.03 -13.27
CA PRO A 138 1.53 19.31 -14.41
C PRO A 138 1.61 20.80 -14.73
N GLN A 139 2.84 21.29 -14.86
CA GLN A 139 3.16 22.64 -15.29
C GLN A 139 3.53 22.65 -16.77
N VAL A 140 2.90 23.54 -17.53
CA VAL A 140 3.27 23.76 -18.93
C VAL A 140 4.56 24.58 -18.98
N THR A 141 5.64 23.95 -19.44
CA THR A 141 6.98 24.56 -19.57
C THR A 141 7.17 25.32 -20.87
N SER A 142 6.47 24.90 -21.93
CA SER A 142 6.52 25.53 -23.25
C SER A 142 5.18 25.40 -23.97
N ALA A 143 4.84 26.43 -24.74
CA ALA A 143 3.69 26.44 -25.63
C ALA A 143 4.06 27.20 -26.90
N TYR A 144 3.99 26.56 -28.06
CA TYR A 144 4.39 27.19 -29.32
C TYR A 144 3.64 26.61 -30.51
N HIS A 145 3.61 27.41 -31.57
CA HIS A 145 3.12 26.99 -32.87
C HIS A 145 4.15 26.10 -33.56
N ASP A 146 3.74 24.91 -33.99
CA ASP A 146 4.56 23.97 -34.76
C ASP A 146 3.80 23.58 -36.04
N VAL A 147 4.14 24.23 -37.14
CA VAL A 147 3.51 24.09 -38.47
C VAL A 147 2.01 24.43 -38.50
N ASP A 148 1.15 23.50 -38.11
CA ASP A 148 -0.33 23.60 -38.12
C ASP A 148 -0.94 23.18 -36.77
N VAL A 149 -0.12 23.01 -35.73
CA VAL A 149 -0.56 22.61 -34.39
C VAL A 149 -0.04 23.54 -33.30
N LEU A 150 -0.83 23.70 -32.25
CA LEU A 150 -0.37 24.15 -30.94
C LEU A 150 0.31 22.96 -30.26
N LYS A 151 1.62 23.08 -30.01
CA LYS A 151 2.37 22.13 -29.21
C LYS A 151 2.58 22.66 -27.80
N LEU A 152 2.27 21.85 -26.80
CA LEU A 152 2.55 22.09 -25.39
C LEU A 152 3.55 21.06 -24.86
N VAL A 153 4.38 21.48 -23.92
CA VAL A 153 5.32 20.60 -23.22
C VAL A 153 5.14 20.75 -21.71
N THR A 154 4.83 19.68 -20.99
CA THR A 154 4.74 19.66 -19.52
C THR A 154 6.07 19.28 -18.86
N ASN A 155 6.23 19.61 -17.57
CA ASN A 155 7.39 19.23 -16.76
C ASN A 155 7.40 17.73 -16.39
N GLU A 156 6.25 17.08 -16.43
CA GLU A 156 6.01 15.66 -16.12
C GLU A 156 4.98 15.04 -17.06
N ASP A 157 4.82 13.72 -17.02
CA ASP A 157 3.84 13.02 -17.85
C ASP A 157 2.41 13.42 -17.45
N ALA A 158 1.59 13.77 -18.43
CA ALA A 158 0.25 14.29 -18.20
C ALA A 158 -0.72 13.94 -19.33
N GLU A 159 -2.00 14.13 -19.10
CA GLU A 159 -3.03 14.29 -20.10
C GLU A 159 -3.48 15.74 -20.12
N CYS A 160 -3.69 16.33 -21.29
CA CYS A 160 -4.20 17.69 -21.39
C CYS A 160 -5.48 17.72 -22.22
N SER A 161 -6.46 18.50 -21.77
CA SER A 161 -7.67 18.80 -22.52
C SER A 161 -7.90 20.31 -22.57
N TYR A 162 -8.59 20.78 -23.60
CA TYR A 162 -8.82 22.20 -23.80
C TYR A 162 -10.28 22.53 -24.14
N SER A 163 -10.65 23.77 -23.85
CA SER A 163 -11.91 24.41 -24.25
C SER A 163 -11.60 25.70 -25.01
N LYS A 164 -12.53 26.12 -25.86
CA LYS A 164 -12.48 27.42 -26.56
C LYS A 164 -13.31 28.51 -25.89
N ASN A 165 -13.99 28.18 -24.78
CA ASN A 165 -14.91 29.10 -24.10
C ASN A 165 -14.26 29.79 -22.90
N ASN A 166 -13.87 29.02 -21.89
CA ASN A 166 -13.22 29.51 -20.67
C ASN A 166 -12.62 28.32 -19.88
N CYS A 167 -11.98 28.58 -18.74
CA CYS A 167 -11.39 27.54 -17.88
C CYS A 167 -12.42 26.67 -17.11
N ASN A 168 -13.68 27.09 -17.04
CA ASN A 168 -14.72 26.40 -16.29
C ASN A 168 -15.38 25.31 -17.12
N PHE A 169 -14.61 24.28 -17.46
CA PHE A 169 -15.08 23.06 -18.12
C PHE A 169 -14.60 21.82 -17.35
N PRO A 170 -15.41 20.74 -17.24
CA PRO A 170 -14.93 19.46 -16.72
C PRO A 170 -13.82 18.91 -17.61
N PHE A 171 -12.75 18.36 -17.01
CA PHE A 171 -11.59 17.87 -17.77
C PHE A 171 -11.99 16.85 -18.85
N ASP A 172 -12.87 15.91 -18.48
CA ASP A 172 -13.32 14.81 -19.35
C ASP A 172 -14.34 15.25 -20.42
N GLU A 173 -14.86 16.48 -20.33
CA GLU A 173 -15.72 17.10 -21.36
C GLU A 173 -14.93 18.03 -22.30
N GLY A 174 -13.65 18.27 -22.00
CA GLY A 174 -12.76 19.04 -22.87
C GLY A 174 -12.39 18.28 -24.14
N ILE A 175 -11.85 19.00 -25.12
CA ILE A 175 -11.25 18.38 -26.29
C ILE A 175 -9.87 17.88 -25.90
N GLU A 176 -9.64 16.58 -25.98
CA GLU A 176 -8.35 15.97 -25.66
C GLU A 176 -7.25 16.46 -26.61
N MET A 177 -6.08 16.77 -26.04
CA MET A 177 -4.89 17.06 -26.81
C MET A 177 -4.17 15.76 -27.14
N GLY A 178 -3.85 15.57 -28.42
CA GLY A 178 -3.17 14.35 -28.87
C GLY A 178 -1.79 14.19 -28.25
N GLN A 179 -1.33 12.95 -28.16
CA GLN A 179 0.00 12.56 -27.71
C GLN A 179 0.67 11.70 -28.77
N VAL A 180 1.96 11.90 -29.01
CA VAL A 180 2.71 11.13 -30.01
C VAL A 180 3.50 9.99 -29.37
N ASN A 181 3.99 10.18 -28.14
CA ASN A 181 4.76 9.18 -27.41
C ASN A 181 3.97 8.68 -26.19
N ILE A 182 3.56 7.40 -26.23
CA ILE A 182 2.79 6.76 -25.16
C ILE A 182 3.69 6.45 -23.95
N GLU A 183 5.00 6.27 -24.15
CA GLU A 183 5.97 6.03 -23.07
C GLU A 183 6.43 7.33 -22.38
N LYS A 184 6.22 8.49 -23.01
CA LYS A 184 6.56 9.82 -22.47
C LYS A 184 5.51 10.83 -22.87
N ARG A 185 4.53 11.05 -22.00
CA ARG A 185 3.34 11.86 -22.26
C ARG A 185 3.55 13.31 -21.84
N ARG A 186 4.67 13.91 -22.28
CA ARG A 186 5.01 15.32 -21.99
C ARG A 186 4.65 16.28 -23.11
N ASP A 187 4.52 15.77 -24.34
CA ASP A 187 4.24 16.56 -25.53
C ASP A 187 2.76 16.40 -25.90
N HIS A 188 2.04 17.52 -25.97
CA HIS A 188 0.60 17.56 -26.26
C HIS A 188 0.30 18.45 -27.47
N TYR A 189 -0.68 18.03 -28.25
CA TYR A 189 -0.97 18.66 -29.54
C TYR A 189 -2.46 19.00 -29.67
N ALA A 190 -2.75 20.23 -30.12
CA ALA A 190 -4.07 20.63 -30.57
C ALA A 190 -3.96 21.26 -31.97
N PRO A 191 -4.99 21.14 -32.83
CA PRO A 191 -5.01 21.87 -34.10
C PRO A 191 -4.84 23.37 -33.87
N TRP A 192 -4.02 24.04 -34.69
CA TRP A 192 -3.86 25.49 -34.64
C TRP A 192 -4.98 26.19 -35.40
N GLU A 193 -5.79 26.97 -34.69
CA GLU A 193 -6.89 27.74 -35.26
C GLU A 193 -6.64 29.23 -35.01
N PRO A 194 -6.39 30.03 -36.05
CA PRO A 194 -6.05 31.43 -35.85
C PRO A 194 -7.19 32.22 -35.19
N ASN A 195 -6.83 33.13 -34.28
CA ASN A 195 -7.72 33.97 -33.47
C ASN A 195 -8.56 33.19 -32.44
N VAL A 196 -8.20 31.94 -32.14
CA VAL A 196 -8.80 31.14 -31.07
C VAL A 196 -7.99 31.28 -29.79
N VAL A 197 -8.69 31.37 -28.65
CA VAL A 197 -8.11 31.27 -27.32
C VAL A 197 -8.37 29.87 -26.78
N TYR A 198 -7.30 29.16 -26.43
CA TYR A 198 -7.31 27.83 -25.86
C TYR A 198 -7.20 27.93 -24.34
N TYR A 199 -8.20 27.41 -23.64
CA TYR A 199 -8.23 27.26 -22.20
C TYR A 199 -7.87 25.82 -21.87
N ILE A 200 -6.63 25.58 -21.42
CA ILE A 200 -6.05 24.24 -21.32
C ILE A 200 -5.95 23.81 -19.86
N LYS A 201 -6.33 22.57 -19.56
CA LYS A 201 -6.07 21.88 -18.30
C LYS A 201 -5.19 20.68 -18.57
N CYS A 202 -4.25 20.42 -17.67
CA CYS A 202 -3.44 19.21 -17.68
C CYS A 202 -3.58 18.49 -16.34
N LYS A 203 -3.61 17.16 -16.38
CA LYS A 203 -3.83 16.24 -15.27
C LYS A 203 -2.77 15.16 -15.34
N ASP A 204 -2.05 14.89 -14.26
CA ASP A 204 -1.10 13.78 -14.20
C ASP A 204 -1.81 12.43 -13.97
N ASP A 205 -1.04 11.35 -13.86
CA ASP A 205 -1.56 10.00 -13.59
C ASP A 205 -2.14 9.85 -12.18
N PHE A 206 -1.79 10.76 -11.27
CA PHE A 206 -2.28 10.76 -9.90
C PHE A 206 -3.54 11.63 -9.73
N GLY A 207 -4.02 12.26 -10.81
CA GLY A 207 -5.22 13.09 -10.84
C GLY A 207 -5.00 14.55 -10.45
N ASN A 208 -3.76 15.00 -10.24
CA ASN A 208 -3.44 16.38 -9.91
C ASN A 208 -3.69 17.28 -11.13
N GLN A 209 -4.61 18.23 -10.98
CA GLN A 209 -5.00 19.17 -12.02
C GLN A 209 -5.38 20.54 -11.41
N PRO A 210 -5.51 21.61 -12.22
CA PRO A 210 -6.04 22.89 -11.75
C PRO A 210 -7.46 22.78 -11.18
N SER A 211 -7.83 23.75 -10.33
CA SER A 211 -9.21 23.89 -9.84
C SER A 211 -10.22 24.01 -11.00
N PRO A 212 -11.52 23.69 -10.79
CA PRO A 212 -12.52 23.66 -11.85
C PRO A 212 -12.61 24.94 -12.71
N ASN A 213 -12.37 26.11 -12.13
CA ASN A 213 -12.40 27.41 -12.82
C ASN A 213 -11.01 27.95 -13.22
N ALA A 214 -9.95 27.14 -13.10
CA ALA A 214 -8.57 27.51 -13.42
C ALA A 214 -8.03 26.68 -14.59
N CYS A 215 -7.08 27.24 -15.34
CA CYS A 215 -6.38 26.55 -16.41
C CYS A 215 -4.91 26.31 -16.03
N SER A 216 -4.30 25.28 -16.60
CA SER A 216 -2.85 25.11 -16.61
C SER A 216 -2.20 26.17 -17.51
N LEU A 217 -2.84 26.51 -18.62
CA LEU A 217 -2.42 27.56 -19.54
C LEU A 217 -3.63 28.17 -20.27
N ILE A 218 -3.54 29.46 -20.59
CA ILE A 218 -4.41 30.11 -21.57
C ILE A 218 -3.52 30.57 -22.73
N ALA A 219 -3.73 30.02 -23.93
CA ALA A 219 -2.93 30.31 -25.11
C ALA A 219 -3.80 30.97 -26.19
N SER A 220 -3.34 32.08 -26.76
CA SER A 220 -4.02 32.74 -27.89
C SER A 220 -3.26 32.42 -29.17
N ALA A 221 -3.93 31.78 -30.12
CA ALA A 221 -3.38 31.59 -31.46
C ALA A 221 -3.55 32.88 -32.26
N THR A 222 -2.46 33.54 -32.60
CA THR A 222 -2.47 34.74 -33.44
C THR A 222 -2.30 34.38 -34.90
N ASN A 223 -2.82 35.21 -35.81
CA ASN A 223 -2.35 35.18 -37.20
C ASN A 223 -0.85 35.51 -37.23
N LEU A 224 -0.08 34.75 -38.00
CA LEU A 224 1.31 35.07 -38.31
C LEU A 224 1.39 36.25 -39.29
#